data_AF-A0A1I1YDE6-F1
#
_entry.id   AF-A0A1I1YDE6-F1
#
_cell.length_a   1.000
_cell.length_b   1.000
_cell.length_c   1.000
_cell.angle_alpha   90.00
_cell.angle_beta   90.00
_cell.angle_gamma   90.00
#
_symmetry.space_group_name_H-M   'P 1'
#
loop_
_entity.id
_entity.type
_entity.pdbx_description
1 polymer ?
#
loop_
_entity_poly.entity_id
_entity_poly.type
_entity_poly.pdbx_seq_one_letter_code
_entity_poly.pdbx_strand_id
1 'polypeptide(L)'
;MGDNSKKNSGKTINFAERKKTINSRHSHASSHKNVINDNRVIQYDINKMREQINQQTKKRMKFFSSDRLPLWVKLIYAGIILVFAVLVLAKFTNNFGIAKKSNIPSRFEYQSKSLDTEDTVKYESIIETRLKNLISSDGDIEVVTSSLHKNDKYVFADGYFTYPNNNDKIFFDATIVSDKLTSLIINGYNLIK
;
A
#
# COMPACT_ATOMS: atom_id res chain seq x y z
N MET A 1 15.96 -32.66 42.59
CA MET A 1 15.72 -34.11 42.38
C MET A 1 14.22 -34.23 42.06
N GLY A 2 13.79 -34.38 40.80
CA GLY A 2 13.85 -35.65 40.01
C GLY A 2 12.93 -36.67 40.70
N ASP A 3 11.73 -37.03 40.21
CA ASP A 3 11.53 -37.75 38.96
C ASP A 3 10.11 -37.64 38.34
N ASN A 4 10.10 -37.88 37.02
CA ASN A 4 8.95 -38.02 36.13
C ASN A 4 8.15 -39.33 36.35
N SER A 5 6.82 -39.28 36.19
CA SER A 5 6.13 -40.33 35.41
C SER A 5 4.89 -39.78 34.68
N LYS A 6 4.88 -39.92 33.35
CA LYS A 6 3.73 -39.72 32.47
C LYS A 6 2.74 -40.88 32.66
N LYS A 7 1.44 -40.58 32.77
CA LYS A 7 0.37 -41.54 32.43
C LYS A 7 -0.54 -40.94 31.35
N ASN A 8 -0.39 -41.44 30.14
CA ASN A 8 -1.37 -41.33 29.06
C ASN A 8 -2.25 -42.59 29.09
N SER A 9 -3.56 -42.42 28.88
CA SER A 9 -4.59 -43.40 28.45
C SER A 9 -5.87 -43.29 29.29
N GLY A 10 -7.08 -43.27 28.77
CA GLY A 10 -7.52 -43.35 27.39
C GLY A 10 -8.95 -42.83 27.29
N LYS A 11 -9.17 -41.88 26.38
CA LYS A 11 -10.51 -41.68 25.79
C LYS A 11 -10.69 -42.78 24.76
N THR A 12 -11.10 -43.96 25.22
CA THR A 12 -11.44 -45.07 24.33
C THR A 12 -12.67 -44.67 23.52
N ILE A 13 -12.50 -44.58 22.20
CA ILE A 13 -13.61 -44.37 21.26
C ILE A 13 -14.42 -45.67 21.21
N ASN A 14 -15.69 -45.63 21.60
CA ASN A 14 -16.56 -46.79 21.52
C ASN A 14 -16.92 -47.09 20.05
N PHE A 15 -16.22 -48.06 19.45
CA PHE A 15 -16.45 -48.46 18.05
C PHE A 15 -17.80 -49.17 17.82
N ALA A 16 -18.51 -49.59 18.87
CA ALA A 16 -19.83 -50.18 18.73
C ALA A 16 -20.88 -49.15 18.28
N GLU A 17 -20.76 -47.89 18.71
CA GLU A 17 -21.70 -46.83 18.36
C GLU A 17 -21.49 -46.32 16.92
N ARG A 18 -20.24 -46.28 16.43
CA ARG A 18 -19.96 -45.89 15.04
C ARG A 18 -20.43 -46.92 14.01
N LYS A 19 -20.57 -48.20 14.37
CA LYS A 19 -21.12 -49.21 13.44
C LYS A 19 -22.65 -49.11 13.28
N LYS A 20 -23.39 -48.59 14.28
CA LYS A 20 -24.85 -48.40 14.19
C LYS A 20 -25.27 -47.23 13.31
N THR A 21 -24.45 -46.18 13.18
CA THR A 21 -24.77 -45.01 12.34
C THR A 21 -24.38 -45.19 10.86
N ILE A 22 -23.48 -46.12 10.56
CA ILE A 22 -23.08 -46.45 9.18
C ILE A 22 -24.04 -47.49 8.57
N ASN A 23 -24.49 -48.48 9.36
CA ASN A 23 -25.41 -49.51 8.85
C ASN A 23 -26.86 -49.04 8.65
N SER A 24 -27.29 -47.93 9.25
CA SER A 24 -28.64 -47.38 9.06
C SER A 24 -28.76 -46.37 7.92
N ARG A 25 -27.64 -45.97 7.29
CA ARG A 25 -27.64 -45.07 6.12
C ARG A 25 -27.51 -45.81 4.77
N HIS A 26 -27.35 -47.13 4.77
CA HIS A 26 -27.25 -47.93 3.54
C HIS A 26 -28.47 -48.81 3.23
N SER A 27 -29.54 -48.72 4.01
CA SER A 27 -30.74 -49.54 3.82
C SER A 27 -31.93 -48.72 3.37
N HIS A 28 -31.84 -48.07 2.20
CA HIS A 28 -33.00 -47.68 1.39
C HIS A 28 -32.62 -47.58 -0.09
N ALA A 29 -32.57 -48.73 -0.76
CA ALA A 29 -33.12 -48.92 -2.10
C ALA A 29 -33.25 -50.42 -2.30
N SER A 30 -34.48 -50.92 -2.28
CA SER A 30 -34.80 -52.28 -2.66
C SER A 30 -34.24 -52.55 -4.05
N SER A 31 -33.31 -53.50 -4.14
CA SER A 31 -32.94 -54.14 -5.39
C SER A 31 -34.23 -54.64 -6.03
N HIS A 32 -34.65 -53.99 -7.12
CA HIS A 32 -35.65 -54.57 -8.00
C HIS A 32 -35.05 -55.84 -8.56
N LYS A 33 -35.66 -56.96 -8.16
CA LYS A 33 -35.43 -58.31 -8.66
C LYS A 33 -35.43 -58.24 -10.19
N ASN A 34 -34.26 -58.34 -10.81
CA ASN A 34 -34.14 -58.47 -12.26
C ASN A 34 -34.75 -59.81 -12.66
N VAL A 35 -36.05 -59.80 -12.96
CA VAL A 35 -36.68 -60.80 -13.80
C VAL A 35 -36.47 -60.30 -15.22
N ILE A 36 -35.58 -61.00 -15.93
CA ILE A 36 -35.36 -60.85 -17.36
C ILE A 36 -36.63 -61.35 -18.06
N ASN A 37 -37.39 -60.45 -18.71
CA ASN A 37 -37.92 -60.68 -20.05
C ASN A 37 -38.64 -59.45 -20.64
N ASP A 38 -38.53 -59.36 -21.95
CA ASP A 38 -39.10 -58.44 -22.93
C ASP A 38 -38.47 -57.04 -23.10
N ASN A 39 -38.09 -56.81 -24.37
CA ASN A 39 -37.69 -55.56 -25.01
C ASN A 39 -38.74 -54.44 -24.84
N ARG A 40 -38.98 -53.98 -23.61
CA ARG A 40 -39.73 -52.76 -23.38
C ARG A 40 -38.77 -51.59 -23.45
N VAL A 41 -38.85 -50.86 -24.56
CA VAL A 41 -38.32 -49.51 -24.67
C VAL A 41 -38.79 -48.73 -23.45
N ILE A 42 -37.85 -48.32 -22.61
CA ILE A 42 -38.13 -47.42 -21.49
C ILE A 42 -38.50 -46.08 -22.13
N GLN A 43 -39.79 -45.82 -22.30
CA GLN A 43 -40.26 -44.55 -22.82
C GLN A 43 -40.04 -43.51 -21.74
N TYR A 44 -39.02 -42.68 -21.93
CA TYR A 44 -38.75 -41.55 -21.04
C TYR A 44 -39.91 -40.57 -21.13
N ASP A 45 -40.69 -40.44 -20.06
CA ASP A 45 -41.75 -39.44 -19.97
C ASP A 45 -41.11 -38.04 -19.83
N ILE A 46 -40.98 -37.36 -20.97
CA ILE A 46 -40.37 -36.05 -21.11
C ILE A 46 -41.07 -35.02 -20.21
N ASN A 47 -42.38 -35.18 -19.97
CA ASN A 47 -43.15 -34.25 -19.14
C ASN A 47 -42.76 -34.38 -17.67
N LYS A 48 -42.53 -35.62 -17.21
CA LYS A 48 -42.07 -35.90 -15.84
C LYS A 48 -40.64 -35.39 -15.59
N MET A 49 -39.76 -35.45 -16.60
CA MET A 49 -38.42 -34.85 -16.51
C MET A 49 -38.46 -33.32 -16.52
N ARG A 50 -39.34 -32.70 -17.32
CA ARG A 50 -39.56 -31.24 -17.28
C ARG A 50 -40.07 -30.77 -15.93
N GLU A 51 -40.99 -31.51 -15.29
CA GLU A 51 -41.42 -31.19 -13.94
C GLU A 51 -40.29 -31.30 -12.91
N GLN A 52 -39.46 -32.34 -12.98
CA GLN A 52 -38.30 -32.48 -12.08
C GLN A 52 -37.30 -31.34 -12.25
N ILE A 53 -37.00 -30.94 -13.50
CA ILE A 53 -36.13 -29.81 -13.80
C ILE A 53 -36.74 -28.50 -13.27
N ASN A 54 -38.05 -28.28 -13.46
CA ASN A 54 -38.75 -27.11 -12.94
C ASN A 54 -38.84 -27.07 -11.41
N GLN A 55 -38.93 -28.21 -10.74
CA GLN A 55 -38.87 -28.28 -9.28
C GLN A 55 -37.45 -28.01 -8.75
N GLN A 56 -36.40 -28.47 -9.47
CA GLN A 56 -35.01 -28.19 -9.11
C GLN A 56 -34.64 -26.72 -9.33
N THR A 57 -35.12 -26.07 -10.39
CA THR A 57 -34.88 -24.64 -10.63
C THR A 57 -35.69 -23.74 -9.69
N LYS A 58 -36.96 -24.08 -9.38
CA LYS A 58 -37.75 -23.36 -8.35
C LYS A 58 -37.11 -23.40 -6.96
N LYS A 59 -36.41 -24.49 -6.61
CA LYS A 59 -35.67 -24.58 -5.33
C LYS A 59 -34.39 -23.75 -5.31
N ARG A 60 -33.80 -23.41 -6.46
CA ARG A 60 -32.56 -22.63 -6.56
C ARG A 60 -32.77 -21.11 -6.58
N MET A 61 -33.97 -20.62 -6.92
CA MET A 61 -34.31 -19.19 -6.84
C MET A 61 -35.01 -18.81 -5.52
N LYS A 62 -34.57 -19.37 -4.40
CA LYS A 62 -34.86 -18.76 -3.10
C LYS A 62 -33.86 -17.64 -2.88
N PHE A 63 -34.10 -16.50 -3.52
CA PHE A 63 -33.58 -15.24 -2.98
C PHE A 63 -33.99 -15.18 -1.51
N PHE A 64 -33.03 -14.89 -0.65
CA PHE A 64 -33.24 -14.76 0.79
C PHE A 64 -34.48 -13.91 1.06
N SER A 65 -35.58 -14.54 1.49
CA SER A 65 -36.78 -13.81 1.88
C SER A 65 -36.43 -13.02 3.15
N SER A 66 -36.25 -11.70 2.99
CA SER A 66 -35.88 -10.71 4.03
C SER A 66 -36.84 -10.68 5.23
N ASP A 67 -37.99 -11.34 5.12
CA ASP A 67 -39.11 -11.18 6.03
C ASP A 67 -38.96 -11.91 7.38
N ARG A 68 -37.94 -12.75 7.55
CA ARG A 68 -37.71 -13.52 8.80
C ARG A 68 -36.48 -13.10 9.59
N LEU A 69 -35.86 -11.97 9.27
CA LEU A 69 -34.75 -11.47 10.07
C LEU A 69 -35.30 -10.72 11.31
N PRO A 70 -34.84 -11.06 12.53
CA PRO A 70 -35.23 -10.32 13.72
C PRO A 70 -34.76 -8.86 13.62
N LEU A 71 -35.54 -7.93 14.20
CA LEU A 71 -35.37 -6.48 14.02
C LEU A 71 -33.93 -5.99 14.24
N TRP A 72 -33.23 -6.54 15.24
CA TRP A 72 -31.85 -6.16 15.56
C TRP A 72 -30.87 -6.46 14.42
N VAL A 73 -31.08 -7.54 13.65
CA VAL A 73 -30.26 -7.89 12.49
C VAL A 73 -30.50 -6.90 11.35
N LYS A 74 -31.75 -6.46 11.14
CA LYS A 74 -32.07 -5.42 10.15
C LYS A 74 -31.40 -4.09 10.50
N LEU A 75 -31.33 -3.73 11.79
CA LEU A 75 -30.63 -2.53 12.26
C LEU A 75 -29.12 -2.61 12.03
N ILE A 76 -28.50 -3.78 12.25
CA ILE A 76 -27.07 -3.99 11.96
C ILE A 76 -26.80 -3.81 10.46
N TYR A 77 -27.61 -4.44 9.59
CA TYR A 77 -27.46 -4.28 8.14
C TYR A 77 -27.67 -2.82 7.70
N ALA A 78 -28.66 -2.12 8.27
CA ALA A 78 -28.86 -0.69 8.02
C ALA A 78 -27.65 0.15 8.44
N GLY A 79 -27.04 -0.15 9.59
CA GLY A 79 -25.80 0.49 10.05
C GLY A 79 -24.62 0.26 9.11
N ILE A 80 -24.43 -0.97 8.62
CA ILE A 80 -23.37 -1.30 7.66
C ILE A 80 -23.57 -0.52 6.34
N ILE A 81 -24.80 -0.47 5.82
CA ILE A 81 -25.13 0.27 4.60
C ILE A 81 -24.87 1.77 4.78
N LEU A 82 -25.25 2.34 5.94
CA LEU A 82 -25.01 3.74 6.26
C LEU A 82 -23.50 4.06 6.29
N VAL A 83 -22.69 3.23 6.96
CA VAL A 83 -21.23 3.39 6.99
C VAL A 83 -20.65 3.31 5.58
N PHE A 84 -21.11 2.36 4.77
CA PHE A 84 -20.65 2.22 3.39
C PHE A 84 -21.00 3.45 2.53
N ALA A 85 -22.22 3.99 2.67
CA ALA A 85 -22.63 5.21 1.99
C ALA A 85 -21.75 6.41 2.40
N VAL A 86 -21.47 6.58 3.69
CA VAL A 86 -20.57 7.63 4.19
C VAL A 86 -19.15 7.47 3.62
N LEU A 87 -18.62 6.26 3.54
CA LEU A 87 -17.30 6.00 2.93
C LEU A 87 -17.26 6.33 1.44
N VAL A 88 -18.33 6.04 0.69
CA VAL A 88 -18.45 6.41 -0.72
C VAL A 88 -18.52 7.93 -0.86
N LEU A 89 -19.36 8.62 -0.09
CA LEU A 89 -19.41 10.09 -0.13
C LEU A 89 -18.05 10.71 0.24
N ALA A 90 -17.39 10.21 1.27
CA ALA A 90 -16.09 10.71 1.72
C ALA A 90 -14.95 10.46 0.70
N LYS A 91 -15.09 9.42 -0.14
CA LYS A 91 -14.22 9.20 -1.32
C LYS A 91 -14.46 10.25 -2.41
N PHE A 92 -15.72 10.59 -2.68
CA PHE A 92 -16.08 11.59 -3.71
C PHE A 92 -15.78 13.03 -3.28
N THR A 93 -15.93 13.35 -1.99
CA THR A 93 -15.65 14.70 -1.47
C THR A 93 -14.17 14.96 -1.19
N ASN A 94 -13.27 14.03 -1.56
CA ASN A 94 -11.81 14.10 -1.28
C ASN A 94 -11.45 14.27 0.21
N ASN A 95 -12.39 14.00 1.14
CA ASN A 95 -12.16 14.13 2.58
C ASN A 95 -11.34 12.97 3.16
N PHE A 96 -11.29 11.82 2.47
CA PHE A 96 -10.21 10.85 2.67
C PHE A 96 -9.02 11.33 1.87
N GLY A 97 -7.90 11.63 2.53
CA GLY A 97 -6.65 12.05 1.91
C GLY A 97 -6.15 11.02 0.89
N ILE A 98 -6.67 11.09 -0.32
CA ILE A 98 -6.07 10.45 -1.48
C ILE A 98 -4.85 11.30 -1.75
N ALA A 99 -3.67 10.77 -1.41
CA ALA A 99 -2.40 11.38 -1.76
C ALA A 99 -2.52 11.83 -3.22
N LYS A 100 -2.43 13.14 -3.47
CA LYS A 100 -2.43 13.69 -4.81
C LYS A 100 -1.41 12.87 -5.59
N LYS A 101 -1.83 12.20 -6.67
CA LYS A 101 -0.86 11.63 -7.62
C LYS A 101 0.03 12.79 -8.00
N SER A 102 1.29 12.75 -7.56
CA SER A 102 2.28 13.70 -8.03
C SER A 102 2.36 13.45 -9.54
N ASN A 103 1.83 14.38 -10.32
CA ASN A 103 2.12 14.39 -11.75
C ASN A 103 3.62 14.62 -11.82
N ILE A 104 4.38 13.56 -12.11
CA ILE A 104 5.81 13.67 -12.38
C ILE A 104 5.89 14.50 -13.66
N PRO A 105 6.46 15.72 -13.62
CA PRO A 105 6.49 16.58 -14.78
C PRO A 105 7.28 15.88 -15.89
N SER A 106 6.81 15.99 -17.14
CA SER A 106 7.42 15.33 -18.30
C SER A 106 8.83 15.85 -18.65
N ARG A 107 9.22 16.96 -18.01
CA ARG A 107 10.50 17.64 -18.15
C ARG A 107 10.88 18.24 -16.80
N PHE A 108 12.17 18.45 -16.59
CA PHE A 108 12.64 19.24 -15.45
C PHE A 108 12.12 20.66 -15.60
N GLU A 109 11.18 21.05 -14.73
CA GLU A 109 10.69 22.42 -14.64
C GLU A 109 11.41 23.11 -13.48
N TYR A 110 12.12 24.19 -13.79
CA TYR A 110 12.70 25.06 -12.77
C TYR A 110 11.54 25.79 -12.06
N GLN A 111 11.48 25.77 -10.72
CA GLN A 111 10.38 26.41 -9.99
C GLN A 111 10.57 27.93 -9.85
N SER A 112 11.79 28.46 -9.95
CA SER A 112 12.04 29.90 -10.08
C SER A 112 13.38 30.17 -10.76
N LYS A 113 13.42 31.14 -11.68
CA LYS A 113 14.64 31.53 -12.40
C LYS A 113 15.50 32.54 -11.61
N SER A 114 14.93 33.21 -10.62
CA SER A 114 15.64 34.17 -9.77
C SER A 114 15.22 34.02 -8.32
N LEU A 115 16.20 34.00 -7.42
CA LEU A 115 15.95 34.23 -6.00
C LEU A 115 15.65 35.71 -5.77
N ASP A 116 14.95 36.00 -4.68
CA ASP A 116 14.81 37.37 -4.20
C ASP A 116 16.18 37.88 -3.70
N THR A 117 16.33 39.20 -3.62
CA THR A 117 17.56 39.86 -3.19
C THR A 117 17.95 39.48 -1.76
N GLU A 118 16.98 39.41 -0.84
CA GLU A 118 17.21 38.98 0.55
C GLU A 118 17.71 37.53 0.64
N ASP A 119 17.05 36.62 -0.08
CA ASP A 119 17.44 35.21 -0.17
C ASP A 119 18.86 35.07 -0.76
N THR A 120 19.17 35.85 -1.80
CA THR A 120 20.50 35.84 -2.45
C THR A 120 21.60 36.23 -1.46
N VAL A 121 21.45 37.38 -0.79
CA VAL A 121 22.42 37.86 0.21
C VAL A 121 22.59 36.86 1.36
N LYS A 122 21.48 36.25 1.81
CA LYS A 122 21.51 35.23 2.85
C LYS A 122 22.36 34.03 2.44
N TYR A 123 22.13 33.43 1.28
CA TYR A 123 22.86 32.23 0.87
C TYR A 123 24.32 32.53 0.51
N GLU A 124 24.61 33.68 -0.10
CA GLU A 124 25.98 34.14 -0.31
C GLU A 124 26.75 34.26 1.01
N SER A 125 26.14 34.86 2.04
CA SER A 125 26.77 35.00 3.36
C SER A 125 27.06 33.65 4.04
N ILE A 126 26.18 32.65 3.85
CA ILE A 126 26.37 31.29 4.37
C ILE A 126 27.60 30.64 3.72
N ILE A 127 27.73 30.78 2.40
CA ILE A 127 28.83 30.21 1.61
C ILE A 127 30.14 30.89 1.99
N GLU A 128 30.17 32.23 1.99
CA GLU A 128 31.36 33.02 2.32
C GLU A 128 31.88 32.69 3.72
N THR A 129 30.99 32.70 4.72
CA THR A 129 31.35 32.38 6.11
C THR A 129 31.95 30.98 6.23
N ARG A 130 31.40 30.00 5.49
CA ARG A 130 31.88 28.62 5.52
C ARG A 130 33.20 28.43 4.81
N LEU A 131 33.37 29.02 3.63
CA LEU A 131 34.65 29.00 2.91
C LEU A 131 35.74 29.65 3.73
N LYS A 132 35.48 30.82 4.31
CA LYS A 132 36.42 31.47 5.24
C LYS A 132 36.76 30.54 6.40
N ASN A 133 35.79 29.97 7.10
CA ASN A 133 36.08 29.07 8.23
C ASN A 133 36.89 27.81 7.86
N LEU A 134 36.72 27.28 6.65
CA LEU A 134 37.42 26.07 6.21
C LEU A 134 38.84 26.36 5.70
N ILE A 135 39.05 27.53 5.10
CA ILE A 135 40.24 27.85 4.31
C ILE A 135 41.17 28.86 5.02
N SER A 136 40.67 29.62 6.00
CA SER A 136 41.38 30.77 6.61
C SER A 136 42.55 30.43 7.54
N SER A 137 43.36 29.40 7.26
CA SER A 137 44.70 29.39 7.84
C SER A 137 45.65 30.37 7.16
N ASP A 138 45.37 30.82 5.92
CA ASP A 138 46.34 31.56 5.09
C ASP A 138 45.87 32.90 4.48
N GLY A 139 44.73 33.47 4.90
CA GLY A 139 44.38 34.87 4.58
C GLY A 139 42.92 35.13 4.19
N ASP A 140 42.60 36.41 4.07
CA ASP A 140 41.28 36.90 3.65
C ASP A 140 41.01 36.55 2.19
N ILE A 141 40.25 35.48 1.96
CA ILE A 141 39.78 35.11 0.62
C ILE A 141 38.65 36.04 0.15
N GLU A 142 38.67 36.39 -1.13
CA GLU A 142 37.54 37.03 -1.81
C GLU A 142 36.66 35.94 -2.43
N VAL A 143 35.39 35.90 -2.07
CA VAL A 143 34.42 34.89 -2.53
C VAL A 143 33.44 35.53 -3.49
N VAL A 144 33.28 34.95 -4.68
CA VAL A 144 32.35 35.40 -5.70
C VAL A 144 31.39 34.27 -6.06
N THR A 145 30.10 34.47 -5.77
CA THR A 145 29.03 33.56 -6.21
C THR A 145 28.63 33.93 -7.64
N SER A 146 28.78 33.00 -8.57
CA SER A 146 28.47 33.22 -9.99
C SER A 146 27.02 32.89 -10.30
N SER A 147 26.47 31.86 -9.66
CA SER A 147 25.10 31.44 -9.87
C SER A 147 24.47 30.92 -8.59
N LEU A 148 23.16 31.16 -8.46
CA LEU A 148 22.35 30.73 -7.35
C LEU A 148 20.99 30.27 -7.87
N HIS A 149 20.60 29.03 -7.58
CA HIS A 149 19.36 28.44 -8.04
C HIS A 149 18.65 27.70 -6.91
N LYS A 150 17.38 28.04 -6.67
CA LYS A 150 16.54 27.42 -5.64
C LYS A 150 15.55 26.46 -6.28
N ASN A 151 15.49 25.25 -5.75
CA ASN A 151 14.51 24.24 -6.10
C ASN A 151 13.91 23.67 -4.81
N ASP A 152 12.70 24.12 -4.47
CA ASP A 152 12.03 23.80 -3.20
C ASP A 152 12.93 24.15 -2.00
N LYS A 153 13.30 23.15 -1.17
CA LYS A 153 14.18 23.32 -0.01
C LYS A 153 15.67 23.32 -0.33
N TYR A 154 16.05 23.06 -1.59
CA TYR A 154 17.43 22.98 -2.03
C TYR A 154 17.85 24.29 -2.70
N VAL A 155 19.03 24.79 -2.34
CA VAL A 155 19.68 25.89 -3.04
C VAL A 155 21.03 25.40 -3.53
N PHE A 156 21.24 25.51 -4.84
CA PHE A 156 22.48 25.20 -5.51
C PHE A 156 23.19 26.51 -5.80
N ALA A 157 24.48 26.54 -5.52
CA ALA A 157 25.32 27.70 -5.77
C ALA A 157 26.63 27.24 -6.40
N ASP A 158 27.13 28.03 -7.34
CA ASP A 158 28.47 27.86 -7.88
C ASP A 158 29.19 29.21 -7.93
N GLY A 159 30.51 29.14 -7.92
CA GLY A 159 31.33 30.34 -7.92
C GLY A 159 32.80 30.02 -7.82
N TYR A 160 33.56 31.03 -7.39
CA TYR A 160 34.98 30.88 -7.14
C TYR A 160 35.43 31.76 -5.98
N PHE A 161 36.60 31.44 -5.44
CA PHE A 161 37.31 32.35 -4.55
C PHE A 161 38.76 32.50 -4.98
N THR A 162 39.40 33.58 -4.53
CA THR A 162 40.80 33.91 -4.80
C THR A 162 41.52 34.23 -3.49
N TYR A 163 42.84 34.05 -3.48
CA TYR A 163 43.68 34.43 -2.35
C TYR A 163 44.22 35.85 -2.53
N PRO A 164 44.46 36.58 -1.45
CA PRO A 164 45.13 37.88 -1.53
C PRO A 164 46.55 37.63 -2.05
N ASN A 165 46.88 38.22 -3.20
CA ASN A 165 48.11 38.03 -3.99
C ASN A 165 48.15 36.83 -4.95
N ASN A 166 47.07 36.07 -5.12
CA ASN A 166 46.94 35.10 -6.21
C ASN A 166 45.62 35.31 -6.97
N ASN A 167 45.74 35.51 -8.29
CA ASN A 167 44.59 35.68 -9.18
C ASN A 167 44.00 34.34 -9.64
N ASP A 168 44.57 33.21 -9.22
CA ASP A 168 44.05 31.89 -9.53
C ASP A 168 42.65 31.70 -8.91
N LYS A 169 41.67 31.43 -9.77
CA LYS A 169 40.30 31.16 -9.37
C LYS A 169 40.18 29.71 -8.94
N ILE A 170 39.75 29.50 -7.70
CA ILE A 170 39.42 28.18 -7.18
C ILE A 170 37.91 28.04 -7.20
N PHE A 171 37.40 27.10 -7.99
CA PHE A 171 35.97 26.94 -8.20
C PHE A 171 35.33 26.08 -7.11
N PHE A 172 34.11 26.46 -6.73
CA PHE A 172 33.32 25.70 -5.78
C PHE A 172 31.90 25.45 -6.30
N ASP A 173 31.35 24.31 -5.89
CA ASP A 173 29.94 23.98 -5.99
C ASP A 173 29.38 23.74 -4.59
N ALA A 174 28.28 24.39 -4.24
CA ALA A 174 27.66 24.32 -2.93
C ALA A 174 26.19 23.88 -3.03
N THR A 175 25.75 23.09 -2.06
CA THR A 175 24.34 22.74 -1.86
C THR A 175 23.91 23.08 -0.46
N ILE A 176 22.88 23.91 -0.34
CA ILE A 176 22.27 24.34 0.91
C ILE A 176 20.88 23.71 0.99
N VAL A 177 20.56 23.08 2.12
CA VAL A 177 19.25 22.50 2.39
C VAL A 177 18.70 23.09 3.67
N SER A 178 17.53 23.71 3.58
CA SER A 178 16.88 24.35 4.74
C SER A 178 17.84 25.27 5.50
N ASP A 179 18.48 26.20 4.77
CA ASP A 179 19.42 27.20 5.28
C ASP A 179 20.72 26.66 5.89
N LYS A 180 21.05 25.39 5.67
CA LYS A 180 22.31 24.78 6.10
C LYS A 180 23.13 24.32 4.91
N LEU A 181 24.41 24.73 4.85
CA LEU A 181 25.35 24.22 3.86
C LEU A 181 25.57 22.72 4.12
N THR A 182 25.15 21.89 3.16
CA THR A 182 25.18 20.42 3.25
C THR A 182 26.26 19.78 2.39
N SER A 183 26.65 20.43 1.30
CA SER A 183 27.72 19.98 0.42
C SER A 183 28.52 21.19 -0.03
N LEU A 184 29.83 21.04 -0.07
CA LEU A 184 30.75 22.02 -0.63
C LEU A 184 31.88 21.27 -1.33
N ILE A 185 31.90 21.35 -2.65
CA ILE A 185 32.90 20.71 -3.49
C ILE A 185 33.83 21.80 -3.99
N ILE A 186 35.14 21.63 -3.81
CA ILE A 186 36.16 22.58 -4.28
C ILE A 186 37.08 21.84 -5.23
N ASN A 187 37.19 22.30 -6.48
CA ASN A 187 37.95 21.63 -7.55
C ASN A 187 37.70 20.10 -7.62
N GLY A 188 36.46 19.66 -7.37
CA GLY A 188 36.07 18.24 -7.39
C GLY A 188 36.27 17.47 -6.07
N TYR A 189 36.86 18.06 -5.04
CA TYR A 189 36.99 17.44 -3.71
C TYR A 189 35.86 17.91 -2.78
N ASN A 190 35.16 16.96 -2.15
CA ASN A 190 34.12 17.28 -1.19
C ASN A 190 34.71 17.59 0.20
N LEU A 191 34.44 18.79 0.72
CA LEU A 191 34.94 19.27 2.01
C LEU A 191 33.92 19.15 3.14
N ILE A 192 32.65 18.84 2.84
CA ILE A 192 31.56 18.74 3.83
C ILE A 192 30.77 17.46 3.58
N LYS A 193 30.64 16.62 4.62
CA LYS A 193 29.90 15.36 4.57
C LYS A 193 28.68 15.41 5.47
#